data_AF-X1Q4Y5-F1
#
_entry.id   AF-X1Q4Y5-F1
#
_cell.length_a   1.000
_cell.length_b   1.000
_cell.length_c   1.000
_cell.angle_alpha   90.00
_cell.angle_beta   90.00
_cell.angle_gamma   90.00
#
_symmetry.space_group_name_H-M   'P 1'
#
loop_
_entity.id
_entity.type
_entity.pdbx_description
1 polymer ?
#
loop_
_entity_poly.entity_id
_entity_poly.type
_entity_poly.pdbx_seq_one_letter_code
_entity_poly.pdbx_strand_id
1 'polypeptide(L)'
;LLRDELCERGYGFRTSTDSEVIANLILASPGKKWEEKIAYAMNRLQGAYSLTVMAQDKLIGVRDPLGVRPLCLGTVDGGWVIASESCALDHIGAQFSREIEPGEIVVIDNSGVSSFKKKSNKRALCIFEYIYFARPDSIIEGKLLYEARQAMGEMLSREHPVDADLVMGVPDSATAAGIGYSEASGIPYCEGLLKNRYVGRTFIEPDQRLRELGVQLKFNPLSHMIAGKRLVVVDDSIVRGTTTPRVVGLLRKAGVKEVHLRIC
;
A
#
# COMPACT_ATOMS: atom_id res chain seq x y z
N LEU A 1 -3.36 3.86 -29.56
CA LEU A 1 -2.78 3.62 -28.22
C LEU A 1 -1.27 3.37 -28.34
N LEU A 2 -0.45 3.55 -27.28
CA LEU A 2 1.01 3.33 -27.36
C LEU A 2 1.38 1.95 -27.90
N ARG A 3 0.60 0.92 -27.55
CA ARG A 3 0.73 -0.43 -28.08
C ARG A 3 0.55 -0.47 -29.60
N ASP A 4 -0.54 0.12 -30.11
CA ASP A 4 -0.84 0.11 -31.55
C ASP A 4 0.26 0.81 -32.36
N GLU A 5 0.73 1.97 -31.89
CA GLU A 5 1.83 2.69 -32.55
C GLU A 5 3.12 1.86 -32.57
N LEU A 6 3.43 1.16 -31.46
CA LEU A 6 4.58 0.27 -31.42
C LEU A 6 4.41 -0.95 -32.35
N CYS A 7 3.19 -1.51 -32.45
CA CYS A 7 2.88 -2.57 -33.41
C CYS A 7 3.08 -2.10 -34.86
N GLU A 8 2.61 -0.91 -35.22
CA GLU A 8 2.81 -0.31 -36.55
C GLU A 8 4.29 -0.09 -36.88
N ARG A 9 5.11 0.16 -35.85
CA ARG A 9 6.58 0.26 -35.95
C ARG A 9 7.29 -1.10 -35.94
N GLY A 10 6.54 -2.21 -35.94
CA GLY A 10 7.08 -3.57 -36.01
C GLY A 10 7.44 -4.22 -34.68
N TYR A 11 7.07 -3.63 -33.52
CA TYR A 11 7.29 -4.25 -32.22
C TYR A 11 6.22 -5.29 -31.92
N GLY A 12 6.65 -6.52 -31.63
CA GLY A 12 5.76 -7.61 -31.20
C GLY A 12 5.42 -7.53 -29.71
N PHE A 13 4.23 -8.01 -29.36
CA PHE A 13 3.76 -8.13 -27.97
C PHE A 13 3.33 -9.56 -27.69
N ARG A 14 3.77 -10.12 -26.57
CA ARG A 14 3.41 -11.46 -26.10
C ARG A 14 2.43 -11.42 -24.94
N THR A 15 2.30 -10.29 -24.27
CA THR A 15 1.45 -10.11 -23.08
C THR A 15 0.48 -8.95 -23.27
N SER A 16 -0.30 -8.69 -22.22
CA SER A 16 -1.16 -7.51 -22.09
C SER A 16 -0.69 -6.56 -20.98
N THR A 17 0.57 -6.69 -20.55
CA THR A 17 1.09 -5.92 -19.41
C THR A 17 1.58 -4.54 -19.85
N ASP A 18 1.35 -3.54 -19.01
CA ASP A 18 1.91 -2.19 -19.23
C ASP A 18 3.44 -2.24 -19.21
N SER A 19 4.04 -3.14 -18.43
CA SER A 19 5.49 -3.36 -18.39
C SER A 19 6.09 -3.70 -19.76
N GLU A 20 5.42 -4.53 -20.56
CA GLU A 20 5.89 -4.84 -21.92
C GLU A 20 5.75 -3.64 -22.87
N VAL A 21 4.67 -2.88 -22.73
CA VAL A 21 4.48 -1.61 -23.47
C VAL A 21 5.56 -0.60 -23.11
N ILE A 22 5.85 -0.43 -21.83
CA ILE A 22 6.90 0.46 -21.33
C ILE A 22 8.28 -0.01 -21.82
N ALA A 23 8.58 -1.31 -21.75
CA ALA A 23 9.85 -1.85 -22.22
C ALA A 23 10.06 -1.60 -23.72
N ASN A 24 9.07 -1.93 -24.55
CA ASN A 24 9.12 -1.67 -26.00
C ASN A 24 9.20 -0.16 -26.30
N LEU A 25 8.49 0.68 -25.54
CA LEU A 25 8.57 2.14 -25.67
C LEU A 25 9.99 2.66 -25.37
N ILE A 26 10.62 2.20 -24.28
CA ILE A 26 12.00 2.58 -23.93
C ILE A 26 12.96 2.12 -25.03
N LEU A 27 12.83 0.89 -25.55
CA LEU A 27 13.65 0.38 -26.65
C LEU A 27 13.51 1.23 -27.91
N ALA A 28 12.29 1.64 -28.23
CA ALA A 28 11.92 2.43 -29.40
C ALA A 28 12.22 3.93 -29.27
N SER A 29 12.65 4.39 -28.09
CA SER A 29 12.91 5.80 -27.78
C SER A 29 14.27 6.25 -28.32
N PRO A 30 14.41 7.50 -28.79
CA PRO A 30 15.68 8.06 -29.19
C PRO A 30 16.60 8.28 -27.96
N GLY A 31 17.91 8.30 -28.21
CA GLY A 31 18.93 8.46 -27.17
C GLY A 31 20.00 7.37 -27.26
N LYS A 32 21.22 7.69 -26.82
CA LYS A 32 22.32 6.71 -26.76
C LYS A 32 22.40 6.04 -25.41
N LYS A 33 21.99 6.74 -24.34
CA LYS A 33 22.04 6.25 -22.97
C LYS A 33 20.65 5.87 -22.45
N TRP A 34 20.61 4.98 -21.45
CA TRP A 34 19.34 4.48 -20.91
C TRP A 34 18.49 5.58 -20.28
N GLU A 35 19.10 6.49 -19.53
CA GLU A 35 18.41 7.63 -18.91
C GLU A 35 17.76 8.56 -19.94
N GLU A 36 18.36 8.73 -21.12
CA GLU A 36 17.79 9.53 -22.21
C GLU A 36 16.56 8.85 -22.81
N LYS A 37 16.67 7.55 -23.11
CA LYS A 37 15.58 6.74 -23.67
C LYS A 37 14.41 6.65 -22.69
N ILE A 38 14.70 6.46 -21.40
CA ILE A 38 13.70 6.43 -20.32
C ILE A 38 13.05 7.81 -20.17
N ALA A 39 13.83 8.90 -20.12
CA ALA A 39 13.27 10.25 -20.02
C ALA A 39 12.36 10.59 -21.19
N TYR A 40 12.68 10.11 -22.41
CA TYR A 40 11.79 10.24 -23.56
C TYR A 40 10.51 9.42 -23.37
N ALA A 41 10.62 8.16 -22.97
CA ALA A 41 9.46 7.30 -22.70
C ALA A 41 8.54 7.91 -21.64
N MET A 42 9.10 8.44 -20.55
CA MET A 42 8.35 9.09 -19.47
C MET A 42 7.52 10.29 -19.96
N ASN A 43 7.99 11.06 -20.95
CA ASN A 43 7.19 12.15 -21.54
C ASN A 43 5.95 11.64 -22.30
N ARG A 44 5.97 10.38 -22.73
CA ARG A 44 4.91 9.75 -23.52
C ARG A 44 3.95 8.91 -22.69
N LEU A 45 4.43 8.39 -21.56
CA LEU A 45 3.63 7.61 -20.62
C LEU A 45 2.66 8.53 -19.86
N GLN A 46 1.42 8.07 -19.74
CA GLN A 46 0.39 8.71 -18.93
C GLN A 46 -0.11 7.67 -17.92
N GLY A 47 0.02 7.96 -16.64
CA GLY A 47 -0.38 7.06 -15.55
C GLY A 47 0.62 7.05 -14.41
N ALA A 48 0.44 6.09 -13.52
CA ALA A 48 1.26 5.87 -12.33
C ALA A 48 2.25 4.72 -12.60
N TYR A 49 3.52 4.91 -12.27
CA TYR A 49 4.51 3.85 -12.38
C TYR A 49 5.70 4.09 -11.46
N SER A 50 6.18 2.99 -10.88
CA SER A 50 7.50 2.90 -10.25
C SER A 50 8.16 1.67 -10.82
N LEU A 51 9.30 1.86 -11.48
CA LEU A 51 9.96 0.83 -12.27
C LEU A 51 11.32 0.52 -11.67
N THR A 52 11.67 -0.76 -11.67
CA THR A 52 13.06 -1.21 -11.55
C THR A 52 13.41 -1.91 -12.85
N VAL A 53 14.39 -1.40 -13.57
CA VAL A 53 14.84 -1.89 -14.87
C VAL A 53 16.29 -2.34 -14.74
N MET A 54 16.60 -3.53 -15.26
CA MET A 54 17.95 -4.05 -15.31
C MET A 54 18.43 -4.14 -16.75
N ALA A 55 19.60 -3.59 -17.01
CA ALA A 55 20.36 -3.77 -18.23
C ALA A 55 21.65 -4.54 -17.92
N GLN A 56 22.47 -4.84 -18.94
CA GLN A 56 23.66 -5.68 -18.79
C GLN A 56 24.62 -5.22 -17.67
N ASP A 57 24.81 -3.91 -17.50
CA ASP A 57 25.73 -3.31 -16.54
C ASP A 57 25.07 -2.27 -15.62
N LYS A 58 23.72 -2.18 -15.60
CA LYS A 58 23.00 -1.13 -14.86
C LYS A 58 21.75 -1.64 -14.17
N LEU A 59 21.50 -1.12 -12.97
CA LEU A 59 20.23 -1.18 -12.26
C LEU A 59 19.61 0.22 -12.25
N ILE A 60 18.37 0.35 -12.68
CA ILE A 60 17.72 1.66 -12.92
C ILE A 60 16.40 1.72 -12.16
N GLY A 61 16.25 2.71 -11.29
CA GLY A 61 14.99 3.07 -10.63
C GLY A 61 14.32 4.24 -11.35
N VAL A 62 13.02 4.16 -11.59
CA VAL A 62 12.26 5.23 -12.24
C VAL A 62 10.96 5.46 -11.49
N ARG A 63 10.68 6.70 -11.12
CA ARG A 63 9.39 7.09 -10.53
C ARG A 63 8.66 8.06 -11.45
N ASP A 64 7.36 7.87 -11.64
CA ASP A 64 6.55 8.73 -12.51
C ASP A 64 6.60 10.22 -12.08
N PRO A 65 6.35 11.17 -12.99
CA PRO A 65 6.46 12.61 -12.70
C PRO A 65 5.59 13.13 -11.55
N LEU A 66 4.52 12.42 -11.19
CA LEU A 66 3.62 12.77 -10.09
C LEU A 66 3.98 12.03 -8.79
N GLY A 67 4.82 11.00 -8.85
CA GLY A 67 5.24 10.22 -7.69
C GLY A 67 4.13 9.38 -7.09
N VAL A 68 3.19 8.89 -7.92
CA VAL A 68 1.94 8.25 -7.44
C VAL A 68 2.23 7.00 -6.61
N ARG A 69 3.18 6.17 -7.07
CA ARG A 69 3.62 4.96 -6.34
C ARG A 69 4.95 5.22 -5.62
N PRO A 70 5.16 4.61 -4.44
CA PRO A 70 6.40 4.78 -3.70
C PRO A 70 7.54 3.97 -4.32
N LEU A 71 8.75 4.52 -4.20
CA LEU A 71 9.99 3.87 -4.58
C LEU A 71 11.12 4.49 -3.76
N CYS A 72 11.94 3.65 -3.14
CA CYS A 72 13.03 4.07 -2.27
C CYS A 72 14.34 3.36 -2.61
N LEU A 73 15.42 3.98 -2.17
CA LEU A 73 16.79 3.54 -2.37
C LEU A 73 17.40 3.25 -0.99
N GLY A 74 18.14 2.15 -0.90
CA GLY A 74 18.93 1.78 0.27
C GLY A 74 20.29 1.21 -0.11
N THR A 75 21.09 0.91 0.90
CA THR A 75 22.43 0.32 0.74
C THR A 75 22.61 -0.90 1.64
N VAL A 76 23.24 -1.94 1.11
CA VAL A 76 23.59 -3.17 1.87
C VAL A 76 24.90 -3.73 1.35
N ASP A 77 25.84 -4.07 2.23
CA ASP A 77 27.13 -4.66 1.90
C ASP A 77 27.92 -3.94 0.78
N GLY A 78 27.83 -2.60 0.76
CA GLY A 78 28.47 -1.77 -0.27
C GLY A 78 27.74 -1.72 -1.62
N GLY A 79 26.64 -2.44 -1.77
CA GLY A 79 25.73 -2.39 -2.91
C GLY A 79 24.52 -1.48 -2.68
N TRP A 80 23.76 -1.25 -3.76
CA TRP A 80 22.52 -0.46 -3.76
C TRP A 80 21.30 -1.35 -3.93
N VAL A 81 20.20 -0.97 -3.28
CA VAL A 81 18.91 -1.69 -3.32
C VAL A 81 17.81 -0.70 -3.66
N ILE A 82 16.90 -1.10 -4.54
CA ILE A 82 15.67 -0.35 -4.85
C ILE A 82 14.48 -1.18 -4.38
N ALA A 83 13.56 -0.54 -3.66
CA ALA A 83 12.35 -1.20 -3.15
C ALA A 83 11.14 -0.27 -3.23
N SER A 84 9.94 -0.83 -3.38
CA SER A 84 8.70 -0.03 -3.32
C SER A 84 8.47 0.57 -1.92
N GLU A 85 8.88 -0.14 -0.87
CA GLU A 85 8.65 0.24 0.53
C GLU A 85 9.92 0.06 1.37
N SER A 86 10.14 0.93 2.35
CA SER A 86 11.33 0.88 3.21
C SER A 86 11.41 -0.39 4.06
N CYS A 87 10.27 -0.98 4.44
CA CYS A 87 10.25 -2.20 5.24
C CYS A 87 10.99 -3.38 4.56
N ALA A 88 11.08 -3.38 3.22
CA ALA A 88 11.83 -4.37 2.47
C ALA A 88 13.34 -4.18 2.64
N LEU A 89 13.81 -2.93 2.77
CA LEU A 89 15.20 -2.60 3.08
C LEU A 89 15.54 -3.09 4.49
N ASP A 90 14.70 -2.77 5.47
CA ASP A 90 14.89 -3.19 6.86
C ASP A 90 14.99 -4.72 6.98
N HIS A 91 14.14 -5.46 6.26
CA HIS A 91 14.10 -6.91 6.32
C HIS A 91 15.37 -7.60 5.83
N ILE A 92 16.10 -6.96 4.90
CA ILE A 92 17.37 -7.48 4.37
C ILE A 92 18.59 -6.84 5.05
N GLY A 93 18.39 -6.01 6.08
CA GLY A 93 19.47 -5.28 6.75
C GLY A 93 20.05 -4.13 5.94
N ALA A 94 19.35 -3.65 4.91
CA ALA A 94 19.77 -2.50 4.14
C ALA A 94 19.47 -1.19 4.90
N GLN A 95 20.39 -0.23 4.84
CA GLN A 95 20.17 1.11 5.38
C GLN A 95 19.32 1.92 4.39
N PHE A 96 18.20 2.48 4.85
CA PHE A 96 17.41 3.43 4.07
C PHE A 96 18.26 4.66 3.74
N SER A 97 18.37 5.00 2.45
CA SER A 97 19.10 6.18 1.99
C SER A 97 18.15 7.36 1.76
N ARG A 98 17.17 7.18 0.87
CA ARG A 98 16.15 8.18 0.56
C ARG A 98 15.05 7.59 -0.33
N GLU A 99 13.96 8.32 -0.46
CA GLU A 99 13.00 8.10 -1.55
C GLU A 99 13.57 8.51 -2.91
N ILE A 100 13.15 7.81 -3.95
CA ILE A 100 13.30 8.26 -5.33
C ILE A 100 12.23 9.31 -5.58
N GLU A 101 12.65 10.48 -6.04
CA GLU A 101 11.79 11.65 -6.21
C GLU A 101 10.82 11.50 -7.40
N PRO A 102 9.67 12.19 -7.40
CA PRO A 102 8.78 12.24 -8.56
C PRO A 102 9.52 12.69 -9.84
N GLY A 103 9.43 11.87 -10.89
CA GLY A 103 10.09 12.12 -12.17
C GLY A 103 11.59 11.86 -12.19
N GLU A 104 12.14 11.25 -11.14
CA GLU A 104 13.55 10.88 -11.06
C GLU A 104 13.84 9.54 -11.75
N ILE A 105 14.98 9.50 -12.43
CA ILE A 105 15.65 8.31 -12.92
C ILE A 105 16.95 8.15 -12.12
N VAL A 106 17.05 7.09 -11.34
CA VAL A 106 18.27 6.70 -10.63
C VAL A 106 18.95 5.60 -11.44
N VAL A 107 20.20 5.80 -11.81
CA VAL A 107 21.03 4.81 -12.53
C VAL A 107 22.16 4.38 -11.60
N ILE A 108 22.26 3.08 -11.36
CA ILE A 108 23.30 2.45 -10.57
C ILE A 108 24.16 1.59 -11.49
N ASP A 109 25.47 1.80 -11.46
CA ASP A 109 26.45 0.95 -12.14
C ASP A 109 27.74 0.85 -11.30
N ASN A 110 28.81 0.31 -11.89
CA ASN A 110 30.10 0.13 -11.22
C ASN A 110 30.75 1.44 -10.74
N SER A 111 30.32 2.60 -11.25
CA SER A 111 30.80 3.91 -10.81
C SER A 111 30.02 4.48 -9.62
N GLY A 112 28.91 3.84 -9.23
CA GLY A 112 28.05 4.25 -8.13
C GLY A 112 26.66 4.66 -8.62
N VAL A 113 26.07 5.67 -7.96
CA VAL A 113 24.70 6.12 -8.20
C VAL A 113 24.68 7.49 -8.88
N SER A 114 23.92 7.59 -9.97
CA SER A 114 23.64 8.84 -10.70
C SER A 114 22.13 9.13 -10.68
N SER A 115 21.76 10.40 -10.57
CA SER A 115 20.37 10.85 -10.53
C SER A 115 20.09 11.83 -11.66
N PHE A 116 19.03 11.58 -12.43
CA PHE A 116 18.55 12.42 -13.50
C PHE A 116 17.10 12.79 -13.22
N LYS A 117 16.81 14.06 -13.04
CA LYS A 117 15.45 14.54 -12.74
C LYS A 117 15.07 15.73 -13.60
N LYS A 118 13.80 15.77 -14.02
CA LYS A 118 13.16 17.00 -14.47
C LYS A 118 12.41 17.60 -13.29
N LYS A 119 12.42 18.93 -13.16
CA LYS A 119 11.68 19.61 -12.10
C LYS A 119 10.18 19.37 -12.30
N SER A 120 9.57 18.59 -11.41
CA SER A 120 8.11 18.48 -11.30
C SER A 120 7.67 19.30 -10.09
N ASN A 121 6.74 20.24 -10.30
CA ASN A 121 6.15 21.04 -9.23
C ASN A 121 4.86 20.42 -8.68
N LYS A 122 4.42 19.27 -9.20
CA LYS A 122 3.17 18.61 -8.82
C LYS A 122 3.46 17.22 -8.28
N ARG A 123 2.91 16.92 -7.11
CA ARG A 123 2.96 15.60 -6.47
C ARG A 123 1.55 15.08 -6.27
N ALA A 124 1.34 13.79 -6.49
CA ALA A 124 0.05 13.12 -6.34
C ALA A 124 0.23 11.69 -5.82
N LEU A 125 0.99 11.54 -4.73
CA LEU A 125 1.14 10.25 -4.04
C LEU A 125 -0.23 9.61 -3.78
N CYS A 126 -0.33 8.30 -4.02
CA CYS A 126 -1.55 7.57 -3.74
C CYS A 126 -1.84 7.53 -2.23
N ILE A 127 -2.86 8.25 -1.78
CA ILE A 127 -3.27 8.29 -0.36
C ILE A 127 -3.64 6.91 0.19
N PHE A 128 -4.03 5.97 -0.66
CA PHE A 128 -4.31 4.60 -0.23
C PHE A 128 -3.06 3.83 0.22
N GLU A 129 -1.85 4.27 -0.12
CA GLU A 129 -0.62 3.74 0.49
C GLU A 129 -0.60 4.05 1.99
N TYR A 130 -0.98 5.28 2.35
CA TYR A 130 -1.10 5.71 3.74
C TYR A 130 -2.22 4.99 4.48
N ILE A 131 -3.40 4.89 3.86
CA ILE A 131 -4.59 4.33 4.52
C ILE A 131 -4.49 2.80 4.68
N TYR A 132 -4.07 2.08 3.63
CA TYR A 132 -4.29 0.64 3.55
C TYR A 132 -3.13 -0.19 2.99
N PHE A 133 -2.60 0.16 1.82
CA PHE A 133 -1.79 -0.76 1.02
C PHE A 133 -0.42 -1.05 1.62
N ALA A 134 0.33 0.01 1.96
CA ALA A 134 1.69 -0.14 2.45
C ALA A 134 1.68 -0.69 3.89
N ARG A 135 2.76 -1.37 4.25
CA ARG A 135 2.88 -1.92 5.60
C ARG A 135 3.05 -0.79 6.62
N PRO A 136 2.51 -0.93 7.85
CA PRO A 136 2.63 0.11 8.87
C PRO A 136 4.08 0.46 9.25
N ASP A 137 5.01 -0.48 9.10
CA ASP A 137 6.43 -0.29 9.37
C ASP A 137 7.21 0.35 8.21
N SER A 138 6.53 0.76 7.14
CA SER A 138 7.13 1.53 6.04
C SER A 138 7.15 3.03 6.33
N ILE A 139 8.15 3.71 5.77
CA ILE A 139 8.30 5.16 5.76
C ILE A 139 7.97 5.68 4.36
N ILE A 140 7.02 6.61 4.27
CA ILE A 140 6.65 7.28 3.02
C ILE A 140 6.49 8.79 3.28
N GLU A 141 7.05 9.64 2.41
CA GLU A 141 7.18 11.09 2.59
C GLU A 141 7.75 11.46 3.97
N GLY A 142 8.77 10.70 4.39
CA GLY A 142 9.46 10.89 5.68
C GLY A 142 8.64 10.57 6.93
N LYS A 143 7.48 9.92 6.80
CA LYS A 143 6.61 9.56 7.93
C LYS A 143 6.46 8.05 8.06
N LEU A 144 6.58 7.54 9.29
CA LEU A 144 6.23 6.16 9.61
C LEU A 144 4.71 5.98 9.47
N LEU A 145 4.29 5.00 8.67
CA LEU A 145 2.87 4.83 8.37
C LEU A 145 2.05 4.40 9.59
N TYR A 146 2.63 3.68 10.54
CA TYR A 146 1.97 3.34 11.79
C TYR A 146 1.49 4.58 12.55
N GLU A 147 2.38 5.58 12.73
CA GLU A 147 2.06 6.85 13.39
C GLU A 147 1.03 7.65 12.59
N ALA A 148 1.17 7.67 11.25
CA ALA A 148 0.20 8.33 10.39
C ALA A 148 -1.22 7.75 10.56
N ARG A 149 -1.34 6.42 10.67
CA ARG A 149 -2.63 5.74 10.90
C ARG A 149 -3.15 5.95 12.33
N GLN A 150 -2.29 6.02 13.35
CA GLN A 150 -2.70 6.43 14.69
C GLN A 150 -3.30 7.84 14.68
N ALA A 151 -2.66 8.80 14.00
CA ALA A 151 -3.17 10.17 13.88
C ALA A 151 -4.52 10.24 13.16
N MET A 152 -4.77 9.37 12.17
CA MET A 152 -6.10 9.25 11.55
C MET A 152 -7.16 8.80 12.56
N GLY A 153 -6.84 7.80 13.39
CA GLY A 153 -7.71 7.35 14.48
C GLY A 153 -8.00 8.41 15.54
N GLU A 154 -6.97 9.17 15.92
CA GLU A 154 -7.10 10.32 16.81
C GLU A 154 -8.06 11.37 16.25
N MET A 155 -7.93 11.72 14.96
CA MET A 155 -8.85 12.67 14.35
C MET A 155 -10.27 12.15 14.26
N LEU A 156 -10.43 10.86 13.96
CA LEU A 156 -11.73 10.20 13.89
C LEU A 156 -12.48 10.22 15.24
N SER A 157 -11.76 10.14 16.37
CA SER A 157 -12.38 10.24 17.69
C SER A 157 -12.85 11.66 18.03
N ARG A 158 -12.13 12.68 17.56
CA ARG A 158 -12.50 14.10 17.71
C ARG A 158 -13.69 14.49 16.86
N GLU A 159 -13.73 14.02 15.61
CA GLU A 159 -14.81 14.34 14.67
C GLU A 159 -16.10 13.57 14.98
N HIS A 160 -15.95 12.31 15.44
CA HIS A 160 -17.08 11.40 15.65
C HIS A 160 -17.00 10.67 17.01
N PRO A 161 -17.04 11.41 18.14
CA PRO A 161 -17.01 10.82 19.47
C PRO A 161 -18.27 10.00 19.75
N VAL A 162 -18.15 9.02 20.66
CA VAL A 162 -19.29 8.26 21.17
C VAL A 162 -18.95 7.63 22.53
N ASP A 163 -19.93 7.56 23.42
CA ASP A 163 -19.78 6.82 24.67
C ASP A 163 -19.83 5.31 24.39
N ALA A 164 -18.72 4.63 24.63
CA ALA A 164 -18.59 3.19 24.49
C ALA A 164 -17.72 2.62 25.61
N ASP A 165 -17.69 1.28 25.73
CA ASP A 165 -16.96 0.61 26.80
C ASP A 165 -15.57 0.16 26.34
N LEU A 166 -15.40 -0.13 25.05
CA LEU A 166 -14.14 -0.57 24.45
C LEU A 166 -14.00 -0.05 23.01
N VAL A 167 -12.75 0.12 22.57
CA VAL A 167 -12.37 0.40 21.18
C VAL A 167 -11.63 -0.81 20.63
N MET A 168 -11.82 -1.11 19.35
CA MET A 168 -11.00 -2.08 18.64
C MET A 168 -10.78 -1.67 17.18
N GLY A 169 -9.65 -2.07 16.61
CA GLY A 169 -9.41 -2.01 15.17
C GLY A 169 -9.77 -3.33 14.50
N VAL A 170 -10.26 -3.31 13.27
CA VAL A 170 -10.39 -4.52 12.45
C VAL A 170 -9.00 -4.99 12.04
N PRO A 171 -8.59 -6.22 12.41
CA PRO A 171 -7.24 -6.68 12.14
C PRO A 171 -7.05 -7.07 10.66
N ASP A 172 -5.88 -6.85 10.06
CA ASP A 172 -4.69 -6.24 10.66
C ASP A 172 -4.57 -4.75 10.32
N SER A 173 -5.31 -4.28 9.31
CA SER A 173 -5.11 -2.99 8.63
C SER A 173 -5.48 -1.77 9.46
N ALA A 174 -6.55 -1.85 10.27
CA ALA A 174 -7.07 -0.73 11.06
C ALA A 174 -6.58 -0.75 12.52
N THR A 175 -5.66 -1.64 12.89
CA THR A 175 -5.16 -1.79 14.26
C THR A 175 -4.58 -0.47 14.80
N ALA A 176 -3.68 0.17 14.03
CA ALA A 176 -3.05 1.43 14.42
C ALA A 176 -4.08 2.57 14.59
N ALA A 177 -5.04 2.68 13.67
CA ALA A 177 -6.12 3.67 13.79
C ALA A 177 -7.03 3.39 14.99
N GLY A 178 -7.33 2.13 15.29
CA GLY A 178 -8.06 1.76 16.51
C GLY A 178 -7.32 2.15 17.79
N ILE A 179 -6.01 1.99 17.83
CA ILE A 179 -5.16 2.42 18.96
C ILE A 179 -5.20 3.95 19.09
N GLY A 180 -5.00 4.69 18.00
CA GLY A 180 -5.06 6.16 18.03
C GLY A 180 -6.43 6.69 18.45
N TYR A 181 -7.53 6.05 18.02
CA TYR A 181 -8.88 6.39 18.48
C TYR A 181 -9.02 6.17 20.00
N SER A 182 -8.53 5.04 20.50
CA SER A 182 -8.57 4.69 21.92
C SER A 182 -7.81 5.69 22.78
N GLU A 183 -6.57 6.01 22.41
CA GLU A 183 -5.72 6.97 23.12
C GLU A 183 -6.37 8.36 23.20
N ALA A 184 -6.92 8.82 22.09
CA ALA A 184 -7.53 10.15 22.00
C ALA A 184 -8.90 10.25 22.71
N SER A 185 -9.69 9.18 22.71
CA SER A 185 -11.01 9.15 23.38
C SER A 185 -10.95 8.78 24.86
N GLY A 186 -9.85 8.18 25.32
CA GLY A 186 -9.72 7.60 26.67
C GLY A 186 -10.48 6.29 26.87
N ILE A 187 -11.15 5.76 25.84
CA ILE A 187 -11.86 4.48 25.90
C ILE A 187 -10.84 3.35 25.70
N PRO A 188 -10.76 2.33 26.57
CA PRO A 188 -9.72 1.32 26.50
C PRO A 188 -9.76 0.49 25.21
N TYR A 189 -8.59 0.27 24.62
CA TYR A 189 -8.42 -0.61 23.46
C TYR A 189 -8.53 -2.09 23.86
N CYS A 190 -9.12 -2.90 22.98
CA CYS A 190 -9.16 -4.35 23.12
C CYS A 190 -8.98 -5.06 21.77
N GLU A 191 -8.41 -6.26 21.81
CA GLU A 191 -8.39 -7.17 20.65
C GLU A 191 -9.70 -7.97 20.58
N GLY A 192 -10.79 -7.34 20.12
CA GLY A 192 -12.11 -8.00 20.07
C GLY A 192 -12.25 -9.07 18.96
N LEU A 193 -11.41 -9.02 17.93
CA LEU A 193 -11.35 -9.98 16.84
C LEU A 193 -9.92 -10.45 16.64
N LEU A 194 -9.75 -11.74 16.40
CA LEU A 194 -8.50 -12.32 15.94
C LEU A 194 -8.62 -12.74 14.49
N LYS A 195 -7.67 -12.31 13.66
CA LYS A 195 -7.54 -12.78 12.29
C LYS A 195 -6.97 -14.20 12.29
N ASN A 196 -7.64 -15.11 11.59
CA ASN A 196 -7.14 -16.46 11.38
C ASN A 196 -5.97 -16.42 10.38
N ARG A 197 -4.75 -16.63 10.88
CA ARG A 197 -3.51 -16.59 10.11
C ARG A 197 -3.36 -17.73 9.10
N TYR A 198 -4.18 -18.78 9.22
CA TYR A 198 -4.12 -19.98 8.38
C TYR A 198 -5.14 -19.95 7.23
N VAL A 199 -5.94 -18.88 7.11
CA VAL A 199 -6.86 -18.73 5.97
C VAL A 199 -6.12 -18.16 4.78
N GLY A 200 -5.84 -19.03 3.80
CA GLY A 200 -5.36 -18.63 2.48
C GLY A 200 -6.44 -17.91 1.65
N ARG A 201 -6.09 -17.55 0.40
CA ARG A 201 -7.07 -16.99 -0.54
C ARG A 201 -8.12 -18.05 -0.87
N THR A 202 -9.37 -17.86 -0.45
CA THR A 202 -10.54 -18.63 -0.89
C THR A 202 -10.94 -18.27 -2.33
N PHE A 203 -9.96 -18.17 -3.25
CA PHE A 203 -10.17 -17.73 -4.64
C PHE A 203 -10.74 -18.86 -5.51
N ILE A 204 -10.64 -20.12 -5.08
CA ILE A 204 -11.15 -21.31 -5.77
C ILE A 204 -12.30 -21.90 -4.95
N GLU A 205 -13.36 -21.13 -4.73
CA GLU A 205 -14.58 -21.62 -4.06
C GLU A 205 -15.80 -21.25 -4.93
N PRO A 206 -16.34 -22.20 -5.72
CA PRO A 206 -17.38 -21.92 -6.70
C PRO A 206 -18.74 -21.53 -6.07
N ASP A 207 -18.98 -21.91 -4.81
CA ASP A 207 -20.26 -21.70 -4.13
C ASP A 207 -20.30 -20.37 -3.33
N GLN A 208 -21.37 -19.60 -3.54
CA GLN A 208 -21.67 -18.36 -2.81
C GLN A 208 -21.82 -18.62 -1.30
N ARG A 209 -22.37 -19.78 -0.91
CA ARG A 209 -22.56 -20.21 0.50
C ARG A 209 -21.23 -20.46 1.21
N LEU A 210 -20.26 -21.05 0.49
CA LEU A 210 -18.90 -21.26 1.02
C LEU A 210 -18.11 -19.94 1.10
N ARG A 211 -18.38 -18.98 0.20
CA ARG A 211 -17.87 -17.60 0.33
C ARG A 211 -18.46 -16.82 1.51
N GLU A 212 -19.67 -17.15 1.95
CA GLU A 212 -20.28 -16.59 3.15
C GLU A 212 -19.65 -17.15 4.43
N LEU A 213 -19.34 -18.46 4.46
CA LEU A 213 -18.49 -19.08 5.49
C LEU A 213 -17.07 -18.46 5.50
N GLY A 214 -16.55 -18.03 4.35
CA GLY A 214 -15.23 -17.41 4.20
C GLY A 214 -14.92 -16.24 5.14
N VAL A 215 -15.91 -15.44 5.60
CA VAL A 215 -15.65 -14.37 6.58
C VAL A 215 -15.67 -14.88 8.02
N GLN A 216 -16.54 -15.85 8.32
CA GLN A 216 -16.44 -16.59 9.60
C GLN A 216 -15.12 -17.36 9.71
N LEU A 217 -14.57 -17.81 8.57
CA LEU A 217 -13.27 -18.45 8.54
C LEU A 217 -12.14 -17.46 8.85
N LYS A 218 -12.27 -16.19 8.43
CA LYS A 218 -11.22 -15.16 8.55
C LYS A 218 -11.09 -14.54 9.93
N PHE A 219 -12.17 -14.35 10.67
CA PHE A 219 -12.15 -13.67 11.97
C PHE A 219 -12.84 -14.49 13.05
N ASN A 220 -12.19 -14.59 14.21
CA ASN A 220 -12.74 -15.20 15.40
C ASN A 220 -12.99 -14.13 16.47
N PRO A 221 -14.22 -13.94 16.96
CA PRO A 221 -14.50 -12.99 18.03
C PRO A 221 -14.06 -13.55 19.38
N LEU A 222 -13.47 -12.70 20.21
CA LEU A 222 -13.18 -13.03 21.61
C LEU A 222 -14.40 -12.72 22.48
N SER A 223 -15.47 -13.50 22.30
CA SER A 223 -16.80 -13.23 22.88
C SER A 223 -16.79 -12.93 24.39
N HIS A 224 -15.96 -13.63 25.18
CA HIS A 224 -15.85 -13.39 26.63
C HIS A 224 -15.39 -11.97 26.98
N MET A 225 -14.62 -11.32 26.11
CA MET A 225 -14.13 -9.95 26.34
C MET A 225 -15.15 -8.89 25.92
N ILE A 226 -15.96 -9.18 24.89
CA ILE A 226 -16.80 -8.19 24.21
C ILE A 226 -18.30 -8.34 24.47
N ALA A 227 -18.75 -9.46 25.03
CA ALA A 227 -20.16 -9.70 25.31
C ALA A 227 -20.73 -8.67 26.30
N GLY A 228 -21.91 -8.13 25.99
CA GLY A 228 -22.60 -7.10 26.76
C GLY A 228 -22.00 -5.70 26.66
N LYS A 229 -20.87 -5.51 25.96
CA LYS A 229 -20.18 -4.22 25.83
C LYS A 229 -20.72 -3.40 24.65
N ARG A 230 -20.58 -2.08 24.74
CA ARG A 230 -20.68 -1.14 23.62
C ARG A 230 -19.31 -0.98 23.00
N LEU A 231 -19.16 -1.31 21.72
CA LEU A 231 -17.87 -1.29 21.03
C LEU A 231 -17.79 -0.16 20.01
N VAL A 232 -16.69 0.56 19.98
CA VAL A 232 -16.23 1.27 18.78
C VAL A 232 -15.40 0.30 17.94
N VAL A 233 -15.76 0.15 16.67
CA VAL A 233 -15.04 -0.70 15.73
C VAL A 233 -14.47 0.19 14.63
N VAL A 234 -13.16 0.34 14.62
CA VAL A 234 -12.43 1.15 13.64
C VAL A 234 -12.00 0.26 12.47
N ASP A 235 -12.31 0.68 11.25
CA ASP A 235 -11.91 0.02 10.00
C ASP A 235 -11.25 1.06 9.07
N ASP A 236 -10.39 0.62 8.15
CA ASP A 236 -9.61 1.54 7.31
C ASP A 236 -10.37 2.03 6.08
N SER A 237 -11.31 1.25 5.56
CA SER A 237 -12.03 1.64 4.34
C SER A 237 -13.27 0.79 4.11
N ILE A 238 -14.22 1.35 3.35
CA ILE A 238 -15.35 0.60 2.80
C ILE A 238 -15.33 0.75 1.28
N VAL A 239 -14.96 -0.32 0.57
CA VAL A 239 -14.93 -0.32 -0.90
C VAL A 239 -16.23 -0.86 -1.49
N ARG A 240 -16.57 -2.12 -1.18
CA ARG A 240 -17.78 -2.80 -1.70
C ARG A 240 -18.87 -2.97 -0.64
N GLY A 241 -18.57 -2.71 0.64
CA GLY A 241 -19.50 -2.88 1.75
C GLY A 241 -19.93 -4.32 2.04
N THR A 242 -19.24 -5.34 1.52
CA THR A 242 -19.61 -6.75 1.74
C THR A 242 -19.01 -7.35 3.02
N THR A 243 -17.82 -6.87 3.42
CA THR A 243 -17.13 -7.33 4.65
C THR A 243 -17.77 -6.73 5.89
N THR A 244 -18.07 -5.44 5.88
CA THR A 244 -18.55 -4.68 7.03
C THR A 244 -19.81 -5.27 7.67
N PRO A 245 -20.90 -5.61 6.94
CA PRO A 245 -22.08 -6.22 7.55
C PRO A 245 -21.80 -7.58 8.18
N ARG A 246 -20.83 -8.32 7.65
CA ARG A 246 -20.45 -9.64 8.16
C ARG A 246 -19.66 -9.53 9.47
N VAL A 247 -18.72 -8.58 9.55
CA VAL A 247 -17.99 -8.28 10.79
C VAL A 247 -18.96 -7.80 11.87
N VAL A 248 -19.85 -6.86 11.56
CA VAL A 248 -20.89 -6.40 12.50
C VAL A 248 -21.80 -7.55 12.93
N GLY A 249 -22.22 -8.41 12.00
CA GLY A 249 -23.02 -9.59 12.30
C GLY A 249 -22.32 -10.59 13.21
N LEU A 250 -21.01 -10.80 13.01
CA LEU A 250 -20.18 -11.67 13.86
C LEU A 250 -20.09 -11.12 15.29
N LEU A 251 -19.86 -9.82 15.45
CA LEU A 251 -19.81 -9.14 16.75
C LEU A 251 -21.15 -9.20 17.49
N ARG A 252 -22.26 -8.96 16.78
CA ARG A 252 -23.61 -9.10 17.35
C ARG A 252 -23.87 -10.55 17.82
N LYS A 253 -23.49 -11.55 17.02
CA LYS A 253 -23.58 -12.97 17.41
C LYS A 253 -22.71 -13.31 18.63
N ALA A 254 -21.58 -12.61 18.81
CA ALA A 254 -20.72 -12.73 19.98
C ALA A 254 -21.27 -12.05 21.25
N GLY A 255 -22.46 -11.43 21.16
CA GLY A 255 -23.15 -10.84 22.31
C GLY A 255 -22.85 -9.36 22.56
N VAL A 256 -22.22 -8.66 21.61
CA VAL A 256 -21.97 -7.22 21.72
C VAL A 256 -23.29 -6.44 21.76
N LYS A 257 -23.41 -5.48 22.70
CA LYS A 257 -24.64 -4.70 22.94
C LYS A 257 -24.84 -3.63 21.86
N GLU A 258 -23.80 -2.87 21.55
CA GLU A 258 -23.81 -1.82 20.52
C GLU A 258 -22.53 -1.88 19.70
N VAL A 259 -22.65 -1.63 18.40
CA VAL A 259 -21.50 -1.58 17.48
C VAL A 259 -21.49 -0.23 16.79
N HIS A 260 -20.51 0.59 17.15
CA HIS A 260 -20.26 1.93 16.60
C HIS A 260 -19.12 1.85 15.60
N LEU A 261 -19.46 1.61 14.33
CA LEU A 261 -18.47 1.55 13.27
C LEU A 261 -17.90 2.95 12.98
N ARG A 262 -16.58 3.03 12.79
CA ARG A 262 -15.84 4.24 12.44
C ARG A 262 -14.86 3.92 11.33
N ILE A 263 -14.80 4.74 10.29
CA ILE A 263 -13.93 4.55 9.13
C ILE A 263 -12.95 5.72 9.08
N CYS A 264 -11.65 5.44 9.01
CA CYS A 264 -10.59 6.45 8.92
C CYS A 264 -10.10 6.66 7.49
#